data_AF-A0A3D0R5J9-F1
#
_entry.id   AF-A0A3D0R5J9-F1
#
_cell.length_a   1.000
_cell.length_b   1.000
_cell.length_c   1.000
_cell.angle_alpha   90.00
_cell.angle_beta   90.00
_cell.angle_gamma   90.00
#
_symmetry.space_group_name_H-M   'P 1'
#
loop_
_entity.id
_entity.type
_entity.pdbx_description
1 polymer ?
#
loop_
_entity_poly.entity_id
_entity_poly.type
_entity_poly.pdbx_seq_one_letter_code
_entity_poly.pdbx_strand_id
1 'polypeptide(L)'
;MKTKEIKQAKKRWLEAKKYLEKGDLRRFLAKNHQFYDYVNAEKLELSDLRGIQEDINDARLQELRILRQCLYRYGLINEIYFPGNQASHLYQEVAGFLDKVDYADVNQINYSSPFHVNHLDKHITLMQYLQKDLKGEARDLIKEKIAQLQHLDRSYTYVENSIRNILRYKDLDKEQKEVVHKYYKKRPDFFHACAVQAHDGLRESYHGLRGDTLKTRILANFTTALQESDNKETFSKNFRLSAEFKILQKGQGLTTCLLQKTWFFGKKTTSEKAVDKIYQAVTKSSPYW
;
A
#
# COMPACT_ATOMS: atom_id res chain seq x y z
N MET A 1 11.17 36.17 -23.89
CA MET A 1 10.03 35.67 -24.67
C MET A 1 10.18 34.17 -24.88
N LYS A 2 9.41 33.35 -24.17
CA LYS A 2 9.38 31.87 -24.29
C LYS A 2 8.18 31.37 -25.11
N THR A 3 7.76 32.15 -26.11
CA THR A 3 6.45 31.96 -26.76
C THR A 3 6.34 30.64 -27.51
N LYS A 4 7.45 30.12 -28.06
CA LYS A 4 7.48 28.83 -28.77
C LYS A 4 7.39 27.67 -27.77
N GLU A 5 8.11 27.79 -26.67
CA GLU A 5 8.17 26.79 -25.59
C GLU A 5 6.82 26.68 -24.90
N ILE A 6 6.16 27.81 -24.60
CA ILE A 6 4.81 27.86 -24.04
C ILE A 6 3.80 27.18 -24.98
N LYS A 7 3.86 27.45 -26.30
CA LYS A 7 2.98 26.80 -27.28
C LYS A 7 3.20 25.28 -27.31
N GLN A 8 4.45 24.83 -27.23
CA GLN A 8 4.78 23.41 -27.22
C GLN A 8 4.34 22.73 -25.90
N ALA A 9 4.51 23.40 -24.76
CA ALA A 9 3.99 22.94 -23.47
C ALA A 9 2.47 22.78 -23.51
N LYS A 10 1.74 23.78 -24.05
CA LYS A 10 0.28 23.71 -24.23
C LYS A 10 -0.13 22.54 -25.13
N LYS A 11 0.59 22.30 -26.23
CA LYS A 11 0.32 21.13 -27.10
C LYS A 11 0.46 19.81 -26.33
N ARG A 12 1.54 19.65 -25.55
CA ARG A 12 1.77 18.44 -24.73
C ARG A 12 0.70 18.26 -23.66
N TRP A 13 0.26 19.34 -23.01
CA TRP A 13 -0.86 19.32 -22.07
C TRP A 13 -2.17 18.86 -22.73
N LEU A 14 -2.52 19.43 -23.89
CA LEU A 14 -3.72 19.04 -24.62
C LEU A 14 -3.70 17.57 -25.05
N GLU A 15 -2.52 17.03 -25.42
CA GLU A 15 -2.35 15.61 -25.69
C GLU A 15 -2.62 14.75 -24.44
N ALA A 16 -2.16 15.16 -23.26
CA ALA A 16 -2.43 14.47 -22.02
C ALA A 16 -3.93 14.54 -21.65
N LYS A 17 -4.50 15.76 -21.65
CA LYS A 17 -5.91 16.04 -21.35
C LYS A 17 -6.87 15.16 -22.15
N LYS A 18 -6.60 14.96 -23.45
CA LYS A 18 -7.39 14.06 -24.31
C LYS A 18 -7.52 12.63 -23.77
N TYR A 19 -6.49 12.10 -23.11
CA TYR A 19 -6.57 10.76 -22.50
C TYR A 19 -7.31 10.77 -21.17
N LEU A 20 -7.17 11.85 -20.40
CA LEU A 20 -7.93 12.04 -19.17
C LEU A 20 -9.44 12.10 -19.44
N GLU A 21 -9.85 12.88 -20.46
CA GLU A 21 -11.26 13.00 -20.89
C GLU A 21 -11.84 11.66 -21.38
N LYS A 22 -10.99 10.73 -21.83
CA LYS A 22 -11.36 9.38 -22.24
C LYS A 22 -11.34 8.36 -21.11
N GLY A 23 -10.94 8.75 -19.91
CA GLY A 23 -10.70 7.84 -18.79
C GLY A 23 -9.47 6.93 -18.98
N ASP A 24 -8.62 7.17 -19.98
CA ASP A 24 -7.40 6.41 -20.22
C ASP A 24 -6.26 6.93 -19.32
N LEU A 25 -6.39 6.60 -18.04
CA LEU A 25 -5.50 7.08 -16.99
C LEU A 25 -4.03 6.70 -17.25
N ARG A 26 -3.77 5.49 -17.75
CA ARG A 26 -2.42 5.03 -18.03
C ARG A 26 -1.74 5.90 -19.09
N ARG A 27 -2.43 6.23 -20.18
CA ARG A 27 -1.88 7.12 -21.21
C ARG A 27 -1.84 8.57 -20.77
N PHE A 28 -2.81 9.02 -19.97
CA PHE A 28 -2.76 10.34 -19.34
C PHE A 28 -1.48 10.50 -18.52
N LEU A 29 -1.18 9.60 -17.58
CA LEU A 29 0.02 9.67 -16.74
C LEU A 29 1.31 9.70 -17.57
N ALA A 30 1.40 8.86 -18.61
CA ALA A 30 2.54 8.84 -19.52
C ALA A 30 2.74 10.17 -20.27
N LYS A 31 1.65 10.76 -20.78
CA LYS A 31 1.70 12.04 -21.48
C LYS A 31 1.92 13.22 -20.55
N ASN A 32 1.37 13.16 -19.34
CA ASN A 32 1.58 14.19 -18.33
C ASN A 32 3.04 14.22 -17.86
N HIS A 33 3.69 13.06 -17.71
CA HIS A 33 5.12 12.99 -17.43
C HIS A 33 5.95 13.67 -18.54
N GLN A 34 5.62 13.41 -19.82
CA GLN A 34 6.29 14.09 -20.94
C GLN A 34 6.05 15.61 -20.98
N PHE A 35 4.89 16.07 -20.50
CA PHE A 35 4.60 17.49 -20.33
C PHE A 35 5.46 18.08 -19.21
N TYR A 36 5.52 17.41 -18.07
CA TYR A 36 6.34 17.81 -16.92
C TYR A 36 7.83 17.90 -17.27
N ASP A 37 8.40 16.86 -17.89
CA ASP A 37 9.81 16.81 -18.27
C ASP A 37 10.17 17.97 -19.20
N TYR A 38 9.25 18.31 -20.12
CA TYR A 38 9.42 19.44 -21.04
C TYR A 38 9.39 20.78 -20.31
N VAL A 39 8.41 20.98 -19.42
CA VAL A 39 8.28 22.20 -18.62
C VAL A 39 9.53 22.45 -17.78
N ASN A 40 10.08 21.40 -17.16
CA ASN A 40 11.32 21.48 -16.39
C ASN A 40 12.55 21.73 -17.25
N ALA A 41 12.70 21.02 -18.37
CA ALA A 41 13.83 21.19 -19.27
C ALA A 41 13.92 22.61 -19.83
N GLU A 42 12.77 23.20 -20.17
CA GLU A 42 12.64 24.57 -20.68
C GLU A 42 12.56 25.63 -19.56
N LYS A 43 12.63 25.20 -18.29
CA LYS A 43 12.53 26.06 -17.09
C LYS A 43 11.33 26.99 -17.17
N LEU A 44 10.15 26.47 -17.55
CA LEU A 44 8.91 27.24 -17.60
C LEU A 44 8.35 27.44 -16.20
N GLU A 45 8.01 28.68 -15.86
CA GLU A 45 7.44 29.04 -14.56
C GLU A 45 5.91 28.91 -14.59
N LEU A 46 5.27 28.87 -13.41
CA LEU A 46 3.80 28.82 -13.32
C LEU A 46 3.13 29.97 -14.07
N SER A 47 3.72 31.17 -14.04
CA SER A 47 3.24 32.33 -14.80
C SER A 47 3.26 32.12 -16.31
N ASP A 48 4.19 31.32 -16.83
CA ASP A 48 4.28 30.97 -18.25
C ASP A 48 3.14 30.01 -18.66
N LEU A 49 2.50 29.33 -17.70
CA LEU A 49 1.53 28.26 -17.90
C LEU A 49 0.09 28.64 -17.51
N ARG A 50 -0.22 29.92 -17.27
CA ARG A 50 -1.56 30.37 -16.83
C ARG A 50 -2.73 29.79 -17.64
N GLY A 51 -2.62 29.76 -18.97
CA GLY A 51 -3.68 29.21 -19.83
C GLY A 51 -3.89 27.70 -19.69
N ILE A 52 -2.90 26.96 -19.17
CA ILE A 52 -3.02 25.55 -18.79
C ILE A 52 -3.63 25.43 -17.38
N GLN A 53 -3.27 26.34 -16.48
CA GLN A 53 -3.83 26.38 -15.12
C GLN A 53 -5.34 26.65 -15.12
N GLU A 54 -5.82 27.51 -16.02
CA GLU A 54 -7.26 27.73 -16.25
C GLU A 54 -7.97 26.45 -16.73
N ASP A 55 -7.37 25.72 -17.67
CA ASP A 55 -7.85 24.41 -18.14
C ASP A 55 -7.92 23.38 -17.01
N ILE A 56 -6.99 23.42 -16.06
CA ILE A 56 -6.91 22.54 -14.89
C ILE A 56 -8.01 22.87 -13.87
N ASN A 57 -8.31 24.16 -13.70
CA ASN A 57 -9.28 24.66 -12.74
C ASN A 57 -10.74 24.51 -13.20
N ASP A 58 -10.97 24.23 -14.49
CA ASP A 58 -12.29 23.88 -15.00
C ASP A 58 -12.87 22.66 -14.24
N ALA A 59 -14.08 22.83 -13.69
CA ALA A 59 -14.79 21.83 -12.92
C ALA A 59 -15.03 20.50 -13.67
N ARG A 60 -14.85 20.49 -14.99
CA ARG A 60 -14.96 19.31 -15.85
C ARG A 60 -13.82 18.29 -15.70
N LEU A 61 -12.70 18.62 -15.06
CA LEU A 61 -11.63 17.65 -14.79
C LEU A 61 -11.83 16.89 -13.47
N GLN A 62 -13.04 16.38 -13.24
CA GLN A 62 -13.38 15.55 -12.09
C GLN A 62 -12.42 14.35 -11.95
N GLU A 63 -11.99 13.78 -13.07
CA GLU A 63 -10.99 12.71 -13.11
C GLU A 63 -9.64 13.15 -12.53
N LEU A 64 -9.16 14.36 -12.86
CA LEU A 64 -7.93 14.90 -12.27
C LEU A 64 -8.08 15.11 -10.76
N ARG A 65 -9.24 15.58 -10.30
CA ARG A 65 -9.53 15.74 -8.87
C ARG A 65 -9.51 14.39 -8.14
N ILE A 66 -10.10 13.35 -8.73
CA ILE A 66 -10.07 12.01 -8.16
C ILE A 66 -8.63 11.48 -8.11
N LEU A 67 -7.85 11.67 -9.18
CA LEU A 67 -6.45 11.28 -9.21
C LEU A 67 -5.64 11.98 -8.13
N ARG A 68 -5.80 13.29 -7.99
CA ARG A 68 -5.20 14.09 -6.92
C ARG A 68 -5.59 13.56 -5.54
N GLN A 69 -6.86 13.23 -5.31
CA GLN A 69 -7.28 12.63 -4.05
C GLN A 69 -6.64 11.25 -3.81
N CYS A 70 -6.56 10.39 -4.84
CA CYS A 70 -5.89 9.09 -4.73
C CYS A 70 -4.42 9.24 -4.38
N LEU A 71 -3.77 10.21 -5.02
CA LEU A 71 -2.37 10.56 -4.88
C LEU A 71 -2.04 11.16 -3.53
N TYR A 72 -2.79 12.18 -3.11
CA TYR A 72 -2.68 12.83 -1.82
C TYR A 72 -2.92 11.85 -0.66
N ARG A 73 -3.92 10.97 -0.77
CA ARG A 73 -4.12 9.92 0.24
C ARG A 73 -2.90 9.03 0.35
N TYR A 74 -2.27 8.67 -0.78
CA TYR A 74 -1.06 7.87 -0.76
C TYR A 74 0.11 8.65 -0.11
N GLY A 75 0.26 9.94 -0.40
CA GLY A 75 1.22 10.85 0.25
C GLY A 75 1.01 11.01 1.76
N LEU A 76 -0.18 11.45 2.20
CA LEU A 76 -0.55 11.62 3.61
C LEU A 76 -0.47 10.32 4.42
N ILE A 77 -0.90 9.20 3.84
CA ILE A 77 -0.81 7.89 4.51
C ILE A 77 0.67 7.55 4.78
N ASN A 78 1.58 8.00 3.93
CA ASN A 78 3.00 7.86 4.19
C ASN A 78 3.48 8.91 5.21
N GLU A 79 3.12 10.20 5.09
CA GLU A 79 3.53 11.27 6.03
C GLU A 79 3.11 11.03 7.48
N ILE A 80 1.82 10.79 7.72
CA ILE A 80 1.23 10.62 9.07
C ILE A 80 1.93 9.52 9.85
N TYR A 81 2.46 8.54 9.14
CA TYR A 81 3.10 7.40 9.76
C TYR A 81 4.63 7.44 9.69
N PHE A 82 5.27 8.37 8.97
CA PHE A 82 6.70 8.66 9.11
C PHE A 82 6.94 10.06 9.72
N PRO A 83 6.41 10.37 10.93
CA PRO A 83 6.68 11.65 11.56
C PRO A 83 8.13 11.69 12.06
N GLY A 84 8.92 12.63 11.54
CA GLY A 84 10.29 12.91 11.98
C GLY A 84 11.32 12.76 10.86
N ASN A 85 11.57 13.85 10.11
CA ASN A 85 12.74 14.18 9.27
C ASN A 85 13.45 13.11 8.39
N GLN A 86 12.93 11.90 8.29
CA GLN A 86 13.27 10.93 7.25
C GLN A 86 11.96 10.49 6.63
N ALA A 87 11.36 11.40 5.87
CA ALA A 87 10.50 11.03 4.77
C ALA A 87 11.10 9.77 4.11
N SER A 88 10.44 8.62 4.29
CA SER A 88 10.96 7.36 3.75
C SER A 88 11.26 7.57 2.26
N HIS A 89 12.29 6.93 1.72
CA HIS A 89 12.64 7.05 0.30
C HIS A 89 11.40 6.89 -0.61
N LEU A 90 10.49 5.98 -0.24
CA LEU A 90 9.21 5.79 -0.90
C LEU A 90 8.33 7.05 -0.89
N TYR A 91 8.23 7.77 0.24
CA TYR A 91 7.52 9.04 0.29
C TYR A 91 8.17 10.08 -0.62
N GLN A 92 9.50 10.21 -0.64
CA GLN A 92 10.18 11.16 -1.51
C GLN A 92 10.00 10.83 -3.00
N GLU A 93 10.07 9.55 -3.36
CA GLU A 93 9.80 9.07 -4.73
C GLU A 93 8.35 9.34 -5.14
N VAL A 94 7.42 9.16 -4.22
CA VAL A 94 5.99 9.42 -4.42
C VAL A 94 5.70 10.91 -4.46
N ALA A 95 6.35 11.73 -3.63
CA ALA A 95 6.24 13.18 -3.63
C ALA A 95 6.79 13.77 -4.93
N GLY A 96 7.97 13.34 -5.38
CA GLY A 96 8.50 13.72 -6.68
C GLY A 96 7.61 13.24 -7.84
N PHE A 97 6.87 12.14 -7.65
CA PHE A 97 5.82 11.73 -8.58
C PHE A 97 4.57 12.61 -8.52
N LEU A 98 4.16 13.04 -7.32
CA LEU A 98 3.05 13.97 -7.12
C LEU A 98 3.31 15.27 -7.87
N ASP A 99 4.52 15.81 -7.78
CA ASP A 99 4.94 17.01 -8.50
C ASP A 99 4.86 16.83 -10.03
N LYS A 100 5.11 15.60 -10.52
CA LYS A 100 4.99 15.23 -11.94
C LYS A 100 3.56 15.12 -12.44
N VAL A 101 2.61 14.83 -11.55
CA VAL A 101 1.19 14.68 -11.89
C VAL A 101 0.42 15.97 -11.65
N ASP A 102 0.83 16.76 -10.66
CA ASP A 102 0.10 17.92 -10.18
C ASP A 102 0.95 19.20 -10.25
N TYR A 103 1.12 19.73 -11.47
CA TYR A 103 1.92 20.94 -11.69
C TYR A 103 1.20 22.24 -11.30
N ALA A 104 -0.09 22.18 -10.93
CA ALA A 104 -0.84 23.36 -10.52
C ALA A 104 -0.91 23.34 -8.99
N ASP A 105 -0.26 24.29 -8.33
CA ASP A 105 -0.27 24.49 -6.88
C ASP A 105 -1.72 24.41 -6.29
N VAL A 106 -2.01 23.35 -5.52
CA VAL A 106 -3.37 23.05 -5.03
C VAL A 106 -3.50 23.23 -3.52
N ASN A 107 -3.48 24.48 -3.07
CA ASN A 107 -3.88 24.83 -1.70
C ASN A 107 -5.42 24.79 -1.48
N GLN A 108 -6.22 24.19 -2.39
CA GLN A 108 -7.69 24.35 -2.38
C GLN A 108 -8.54 23.07 -2.60
N ILE A 109 -8.00 21.86 -2.59
CA ILE A 109 -8.89 20.68 -2.60
C ILE A 109 -9.46 20.46 -1.20
N ASN A 110 -10.78 20.38 -1.09
CA ASN A 110 -11.43 19.93 0.14
C ASN A 110 -11.22 18.42 0.30
N TYR A 111 -10.21 18.04 1.08
CA TYR A 111 -9.75 16.66 1.27
C TYR A 111 -10.65 15.80 2.17
N SER A 112 -11.77 16.34 2.64
CA SER A 112 -12.76 15.64 3.48
C SER A 112 -13.67 14.66 2.70
N SER A 113 -13.55 14.60 1.36
CA SER A 113 -14.36 13.70 0.54
C SER A 113 -14.17 12.23 0.96
N PRO A 114 -15.24 11.42 1.03
CA PRO A 114 -15.13 10.01 1.41
C PRO A 114 -14.21 9.21 0.47
N PHE A 115 -13.66 8.12 0.98
CA PHE A 115 -13.07 7.12 0.09
C PHE A 115 -14.24 6.52 -0.71
N HIS A 116 -14.09 6.27 -2.01
CA HIS A 116 -15.15 5.64 -2.79
C HIS A 116 -14.61 4.40 -3.48
N VAL A 117 -15.34 3.28 -3.37
CA VAL A 117 -15.00 1.99 -4.01
C VAL A 117 -14.77 2.15 -5.52
N ASN A 118 -15.50 3.08 -6.15
CA ASN A 118 -15.37 3.42 -7.57
C ASN A 118 -13.98 3.98 -7.95
N HIS A 119 -13.12 4.27 -6.98
CA HIS A 119 -11.75 4.73 -7.20
C HIS A 119 -10.71 3.60 -7.11
N LEU A 120 -11.10 2.34 -6.82
CA LEU A 120 -10.18 1.21 -6.68
C LEU A 120 -9.29 1.01 -7.92
N ASP A 121 -9.89 1.00 -9.10
CA ASP A 121 -9.16 0.79 -10.37
C ASP A 121 -8.21 1.97 -10.67
N LYS A 122 -8.54 3.18 -10.18
CA LYS A 122 -7.67 4.35 -10.26
C LYS A 122 -6.46 4.21 -9.33
N HIS A 123 -6.67 3.76 -8.09
CA HIS A 123 -5.57 3.45 -7.16
C HIS A 123 -4.63 2.38 -7.71
N ILE A 124 -5.17 1.30 -8.27
CA ILE A 124 -4.39 0.23 -8.90
C ILE A 124 -3.57 0.78 -10.07
N THR A 125 -4.21 1.51 -10.98
CA THR A 125 -3.54 2.07 -12.17
C THR A 125 -2.41 3.03 -11.79
N LEU A 126 -2.65 3.88 -10.79
CA LEU A 126 -1.66 4.81 -10.26
C LEU A 126 -0.44 4.08 -9.70
N MET A 127 -0.68 3.08 -8.85
CA MET A 127 0.40 2.27 -8.26
C MET A 127 1.15 1.46 -9.31
N GLN A 128 0.47 0.91 -10.32
CA GLN A 128 1.13 0.22 -11.44
C GLN A 128 2.01 1.17 -12.27
N TYR A 129 1.61 2.43 -12.39
CA TYR A 129 2.42 3.43 -13.06
C TYR A 129 3.65 3.79 -12.21
N LEU A 130 3.45 4.09 -10.92
CA LEU A 130 4.53 4.31 -9.93
C LEU A 130 5.55 3.16 -9.90
N GLN A 131 5.06 1.92 -9.89
CA GLN A 131 5.89 0.70 -9.82
C GLN A 131 6.99 0.62 -10.89
N LYS A 132 6.82 1.28 -12.04
CA LYS A 132 7.79 1.26 -13.14
C LYS A 132 9.07 2.01 -12.81
N ASP A 133 8.96 3.06 -12.02
CA ASP A 133 10.06 3.97 -11.71
C ASP A 133 10.70 3.63 -10.35
N LEU A 134 9.95 2.97 -9.47
CA LEU A 134 10.45 2.51 -8.15
C LEU A 134 11.43 1.34 -8.26
N LYS A 135 12.33 1.25 -7.28
CA LYS A 135 13.31 0.15 -7.15
C LYS A 135 13.31 -0.44 -5.73
N GLY A 136 13.89 -1.64 -5.59
CA GLY A 136 14.08 -2.30 -4.30
C GLY A 136 12.79 -2.49 -3.49
N GLU A 137 12.89 -2.27 -2.18
CA GLU A 137 11.80 -2.52 -1.22
C GLU A 137 10.54 -1.67 -1.48
N ALA A 138 10.71 -0.44 -1.98
CA ALA A 138 9.62 0.45 -2.36
C ALA A 138 8.77 -0.16 -3.49
N ARG A 139 9.43 -0.71 -4.52
CA ARG A 139 8.76 -1.39 -5.65
C ARG A 139 8.03 -2.64 -5.19
N ASP A 140 8.64 -3.43 -4.30
CA ASP A 140 8.07 -4.68 -3.80
C ASP A 140 6.84 -4.42 -2.93
N LEU A 141 6.89 -3.41 -2.06
CA LEU A 141 5.74 -2.99 -1.25
C LEU A 141 4.57 -2.51 -2.13
N ILE A 142 4.85 -1.74 -3.18
CA ILE A 142 3.83 -1.32 -4.16
C ILE A 142 3.24 -2.53 -4.90
N LYS A 143 4.08 -3.46 -5.38
CA LYS A 143 3.63 -4.69 -6.05
C LYS A 143 2.65 -5.47 -5.18
N GLU A 144 2.97 -5.57 -3.89
CA GLU A 144 2.12 -6.27 -2.93
C GLU A 144 0.80 -5.55 -2.68
N LYS A 145 0.81 -4.22 -2.48
CA LYS A 145 -0.42 -3.42 -2.33
C LYS A 145 -1.33 -3.59 -3.54
N ILE A 146 -0.78 -3.56 -4.76
CA ILE A 146 -1.53 -3.83 -6.00
C ILE A 146 -2.18 -5.22 -5.94
N ALA A 147 -1.43 -6.26 -5.57
CA ALA A 147 -1.97 -7.62 -5.48
C ALA A 147 -3.10 -7.72 -4.44
N GLN A 148 -2.95 -7.09 -3.27
CA GLN A 148 -4.00 -7.07 -2.25
C GLN A 148 -5.27 -6.36 -2.74
N LEU A 149 -5.13 -5.21 -3.43
CA LEU A 149 -6.26 -4.50 -4.03
C LEU A 149 -6.95 -5.28 -5.15
N GLN A 150 -6.18 -5.96 -6.01
CA GLN A 150 -6.73 -6.77 -7.11
C GLN A 150 -7.54 -7.97 -6.62
N HIS A 151 -7.18 -8.51 -5.46
CA HIS A 151 -7.87 -9.63 -4.82
C HIS A 151 -8.89 -9.19 -3.76
N LEU A 152 -9.22 -7.91 -3.68
CA LEU A 152 -10.20 -7.43 -2.73
C LEU A 152 -11.61 -7.82 -3.18
N ASP A 153 -12.42 -8.33 -2.25
CA ASP A 153 -13.84 -8.58 -2.50
C ASP A 153 -14.59 -7.24 -2.53
N ARG A 154 -15.02 -6.84 -3.73
CA ARG A 154 -15.73 -5.56 -3.95
C ARG A 154 -17.13 -5.55 -3.34
N SER A 155 -17.68 -6.72 -3.00
CA SER A 155 -19.02 -6.85 -2.39
C SER A 155 -19.00 -6.74 -0.86
N TYR A 156 -17.82 -6.70 -0.25
CA TYR A 156 -17.68 -6.66 1.21
C TYR A 156 -18.12 -5.31 1.79
N THR A 157 -18.95 -5.34 2.83
CA THR A 157 -19.52 -4.15 3.48
C THR A 157 -18.48 -3.12 3.94
N TYR A 158 -17.28 -3.57 4.30
CA TYR A 158 -16.17 -2.71 4.75
C TYR A 158 -15.03 -2.60 3.73
N VAL A 159 -15.35 -2.70 2.43
CA VAL A 159 -14.39 -2.60 1.33
C VAL A 159 -13.59 -1.30 1.37
N GLU A 160 -14.19 -0.17 1.75
CA GLU A 160 -13.46 1.12 1.82
C GLU A 160 -12.42 1.14 2.94
N ASN A 161 -12.75 0.61 4.13
CA ASN A 161 -11.78 0.43 5.20
C ASN A 161 -10.70 -0.57 4.81
N SER A 162 -11.06 -1.63 4.06
CA SER A 162 -10.12 -2.60 3.54
C SER A 162 -9.12 -1.97 2.57
N ILE A 163 -9.58 -1.13 1.64
CA ILE A 163 -8.69 -0.39 0.73
C ILE A 163 -7.80 0.55 1.55
N ARG A 164 -8.37 1.28 2.51
CA ARG A 164 -7.60 2.17 3.39
C ARG A 164 -6.50 1.41 4.14
N ASN A 165 -6.80 0.24 4.69
CA ASN A 165 -5.83 -0.60 5.39
C ASN A 165 -4.73 -1.11 4.44
N ILE A 166 -5.09 -1.55 3.24
CA ILE A 166 -4.13 -1.97 2.21
C ILE A 166 -3.20 -0.81 1.84
N LEU A 167 -3.74 0.39 1.66
CA LEU A 167 -2.94 1.58 1.37
C LEU A 167 -2.07 1.98 2.56
N ARG A 168 -2.55 1.82 3.81
CA ARG A 168 -1.87 2.20 5.06
C ARG A 168 -0.82 1.24 5.59
N TYR A 169 -0.94 -0.06 5.33
CA TYR A 169 0.02 -0.98 5.96
C TYR A 169 1.43 -0.71 5.44
N LYS A 170 2.40 -0.68 6.35
CA LYS A 170 3.81 -0.51 6.01
C LYS A 170 4.49 -1.85 5.88
N ASP A 171 5.67 -1.84 5.27
CA ASP A 171 6.62 -2.91 5.55
C ASP A 171 6.94 -2.94 7.06
N LEU A 172 7.41 -4.09 7.53
CA LEU A 172 7.84 -4.26 8.91
C LEU A 172 8.97 -3.28 9.23
N ASP A 173 8.99 -2.73 10.44
CA ASP A 173 10.16 -2.00 10.92
C ASP A 173 11.38 -2.95 11.03
N LYS A 174 12.58 -2.39 11.21
CA LYS A 174 13.82 -3.17 11.19
C LYS A 174 13.79 -4.31 12.21
N GLU A 175 13.32 -4.06 13.42
CA GLU A 175 13.27 -5.03 14.51
C GLU A 175 12.27 -6.14 14.22
N GLN A 176 11.06 -5.78 13.80
CA GLN A 176 10.03 -6.71 13.35
C GLN A 176 10.53 -7.55 12.17
N LYS A 177 11.23 -6.93 11.22
CA LYS A 177 11.76 -7.60 10.02
C LYS A 177 12.82 -8.63 10.40
N GLU A 178 13.75 -8.27 11.29
CA GLU A 178 14.80 -9.17 11.80
C GLU A 178 14.20 -10.41 12.51
N VAL A 179 13.16 -10.23 13.31
CA VAL A 179 12.54 -11.33 14.05
C VAL A 179 11.60 -12.14 13.17
N VAL A 180 10.66 -11.49 12.48
CA VAL A 180 9.63 -12.17 11.69
C VAL A 180 10.22 -12.86 10.47
N HIS A 181 11.07 -12.18 9.68
CA HIS A 181 11.62 -12.80 8.46
C HIS A 181 12.63 -13.90 8.74
N LYS A 182 13.25 -13.92 9.93
CA LYS A 182 14.08 -15.05 10.38
C LYS A 182 13.28 -16.35 10.52
N TYR A 183 11.99 -16.27 10.86
CA TYR A 183 11.17 -17.45 11.15
C TYR A 183 10.01 -17.68 10.18
N TYR A 184 9.62 -16.66 9.42
CA TYR A 184 8.54 -16.70 8.45
C TYR A 184 8.95 -16.00 7.16
N LYS A 185 9.18 -16.79 6.10
CA LYS A 185 9.47 -16.27 4.77
C LYS A 185 8.18 -16.11 3.99
N LYS A 186 7.82 -14.86 3.72
CA LYS A 186 6.76 -14.46 2.81
C LYS A 186 7.04 -14.96 1.40
N ARG A 187 6.03 -15.49 0.71
CA ARG A 187 6.14 -15.91 -0.69
C ARG A 187 5.07 -15.21 -1.53
N PRO A 188 5.34 -13.97 -1.96
CA PRO A 188 4.33 -13.15 -2.64
C PRO A 188 3.84 -13.77 -3.97
N ASP A 189 4.66 -14.56 -4.65
CA ASP A 189 4.33 -15.19 -5.93
C ASP A 189 3.86 -16.66 -5.78
N PHE A 190 3.63 -17.16 -4.56
CA PHE A 190 3.22 -18.55 -4.35
C PHE A 190 1.70 -18.69 -4.52
N PHE A 191 1.27 -19.61 -5.40
CA PHE A 191 -0.15 -19.90 -5.56
C PHE A 191 -0.74 -20.46 -4.25
N HIS A 192 -1.70 -19.73 -3.70
CA HIS A 192 -2.45 -20.16 -2.53
C HIS A 192 -3.83 -20.63 -2.94
N ALA A 193 -4.05 -21.95 -2.92
CA ALA A 193 -5.35 -22.53 -3.19
C ALA A 193 -6.41 -22.17 -2.13
N CYS A 194 -5.97 -21.91 -0.89
CA CYS A 194 -6.82 -21.48 0.21
C CYS A 194 -6.25 -20.19 0.81
N ALA A 195 -6.26 -19.08 0.06
CA ALA A 195 -5.77 -17.81 0.57
C ALA A 195 -6.57 -17.38 1.81
N VAL A 196 -5.89 -17.20 2.94
CA VAL A 196 -6.52 -16.73 4.17
C VAL A 196 -6.95 -15.27 4.03
N GLN A 197 -8.10 -14.92 4.59
CA GLN A 197 -8.64 -13.58 4.62
C GLN A 197 -8.97 -13.20 6.07
N ALA A 198 -8.86 -11.91 6.37
CA ALA A 198 -9.45 -11.39 7.58
C ALA A 198 -10.99 -11.49 7.50
N HIS A 199 -11.62 -11.87 8.60
CA HIS A 199 -13.07 -11.96 8.77
C HIS A 199 -13.45 -11.25 10.08
N ASP A 200 -14.74 -11.07 10.30
CA ASP A 200 -15.27 -10.40 11.48
C ASP A 200 -14.74 -11.05 12.78
N GLY A 201 -14.34 -10.21 13.74
CA GLY A 201 -13.70 -10.64 15.00
C GLY A 201 -12.16 -10.53 15.02
N LEU A 202 -11.54 -10.13 13.90
CA LEU A 202 -10.15 -9.72 13.86
C LEU A 202 -9.99 -8.20 14.02
N ARG A 203 -8.78 -7.74 14.35
CA ARG A 203 -8.46 -6.30 14.42
C ARG A 203 -8.81 -5.62 13.10
N GLU A 204 -9.45 -4.44 13.18
CA GLU A 204 -9.86 -3.67 12.00
C GLU A 204 -8.70 -3.42 11.03
N SER A 205 -7.48 -3.18 11.55
CA SER A 205 -6.27 -2.99 10.74
C SER A 205 -5.89 -4.16 9.83
N TYR A 206 -6.47 -5.35 10.03
CA TYR A 206 -6.25 -6.53 9.19
C TYR A 206 -7.25 -6.65 8.04
N HIS A 207 -8.36 -5.91 8.08
CA HIS A 207 -9.39 -6.01 7.04
C HIS A 207 -8.81 -5.60 5.69
N GLY A 208 -9.10 -6.39 4.66
CA GLY A 208 -8.51 -6.26 3.33
C GLY A 208 -7.19 -7.00 3.12
N LEU A 209 -6.44 -7.34 4.18
CA LEU A 209 -5.20 -8.09 4.05
C LEU A 209 -5.48 -9.60 3.87
N ARG A 210 -4.67 -10.23 3.02
CA ARG A 210 -4.81 -11.65 2.66
C ARG A 210 -3.48 -12.39 2.66
N GLY A 211 -3.56 -13.71 2.78
CA GLY A 211 -2.44 -14.62 2.56
C GLY A 211 -1.24 -14.36 3.47
N ASP A 212 -0.05 -14.41 2.89
CA ASP A 212 1.20 -14.21 3.64
C ASP A 212 1.35 -12.78 4.17
N THR A 213 0.77 -11.78 3.52
CA THR A 213 0.71 -10.39 4.03
C THR A 213 0.00 -10.31 5.37
N LEU A 214 -1.20 -10.89 5.44
CA LEU A 214 -1.99 -10.95 6.67
C LEU A 214 -1.23 -11.68 7.78
N LYS A 215 -0.66 -12.85 7.46
CA LYS A 215 0.10 -13.64 8.45
C LYS A 215 1.35 -12.93 8.94
N THR A 216 2.09 -12.28 8.04
CA THR A 216 3.26 -11.46 8.39
C THR A 216 2.87 -10.36 9.37
N ARG A 217 1.74 -9.67 9.11
CA ARG A 217 1.25 -8.60 9.99
C ARG A 217 0.80 -9.10 11.35
N ILE A 218 0.12 -10.26 11.40
CA ILE A 218 -0.23 -10.91 12.67
C ILE A 218 1.03 -11.27 13.47
N LEU A 219 2.05 -11.85 12.83
CA LEU A 219 3.30 -12.21 13.50
C LEU A 219 4.08 -10.99 14.00
N ALA A 220 4.09 -9.89 13.24
CA ALA A 220 4.70 -8.64 13.67
C ALA A 220 4.00 -8.07 14.92
N ASN A 221 2.66 -7.98 14.88
CA ASN A 221 1.88 -7.52 16.03
C ASN A 221 2.01 -8.45 17.25
N PHE A 222 2.10 -9.77 17.03
CA PHE A 222 2.41 -10.73 18.09
C PHE A 222 3.78 -10.47 18.70
N THR A 223 4.80 -10.18 17.87
CA THR A 223 6.17 -9.91 18.33
C THR A 223 6.20 -8.68 19.23
N THR A 224 5.66 -7.55 18.76
CA THR A 224 5.61 -6.29 19.52
C THR A 224 4.85 -6.47 20.84
N ALA A 225 3.63 -7.03 20.79
CA ALA A 225 2.84 -7.22 22.01
C ALA A 225 3.46 -8.24 22.98
N LEU A 226 4.22 -9.23 22.51
CA LEU A 226 4.97 -10.15 23.36
C LEU A 226 6.15 -9.46 24.04
N GLN A 227 6.86 -8.58 23.33
CA GLN A 227 7.98 -7.81 23.88
C GLN A 227 7.50 -6.87 24.99
N GLU A 228 6.38 -6.19 24.75
CA GLU A 228 5.73 -5.25 25.68
C GLU A 228 5.03 -5.95 26.86
N SER A 229 4.82 -7.26 26.81
CA SER A 229 4.13 -7.99 27.87
C SER A 229 5.03 -8.29 29.06
N ASP A 230 4.55 -7.91 30.25
CA ASP A 230 5.15 -8.26 31.54
C ASP A 230 5.14 -9.77 31.79
N ASN A 231 4.08 -10.46 31.37
CA ASN A 231 3.93 -11.91 31.51
C ASN A 231 3.82 -12.58 30.13
N LYS A 232 4.99 -12.83 29.54
CA LYS A 232 5.15 -13.44 28.22
C LYS A 232 4.44 -14.79 28.08
N GLU A 233 4.47 -15.61 29.13
CA GLU A 233 3.85 -16.94 29.10
C GLU A 233 2.32 -16.85 29.01
N THR A 234 1.71 -16.04 29.89
CA THR A 234 0.27 -15.81 29.90
C THR A 234 -0.19 -15.18 28.59
N PHE A 235 0.55 -14.18 28.09
CA PHE A 235 0.29 -13.58 26.79
C PHE A 235 0.31 -14.61 25.66
N SER A 236 1.35 -15.47 25.60
CA SER A 236 1.45 -16.49 24.55
C SER A 236 0.31 -17.50 24.61
N LYS A 237 -0.09 -17.94 25.81
CA LYS A 237 -1.24 -18.84 26.00
C LYS A 237 -2.53 -18.19 25.50
N ASN A 238 -2.78 -16.94 25.85
CA ASN A 238 -3.98 -16.21 25.42
C ASN A 238 -4.00 -15.97 23.91
N PHE A 239 -2.85 -15.62 23.31
CA PHE A 239 -2.74 -15.45 21.86
C PHE A 239 -3.12 -16.73 21.10
N ARG A 240 -2.73 -17.91 21.60
CA ARG A 240 -3.06 -19.20 20.96
C ARG A 240 -4.56 -19.52 20.94
N LEU A 241 -5.36 -18.84 21.77
CA LEU A 241 -6.81 -18.97 21.78
C LEU A 241 -7.50 -17.96 20.84
N SER A 242 -6.75 -16.99 20.31
CA SER A 242 -7.29 -15.87 19.56
C SER A 242 -7.67 -16.23 18.11
N ALA A 243 -8.50 -15.38 17.49
CA ALA A 243 -8.86 -15.50 16.09
C ALA A 243 -7.63 -15.33 15.17
N GLU A 244 -6.68 -14.49 15.55
CA GLU A 244 -5.42 -14.30 14.83
C GLU A 244 -4.60 -15.59 14.74
N PHE A 245 -4.47 -16.33 15.85
CA PHE A 245 -3.73 -17.58 15.84
C PHE A 245 -4.42 -18.63 14.96
N LYS A 246 -5.76 -18.68 14.95
CA LYS A 246 -6.53 -19.53 14.03
C LYS A 246 -6.23 -19.21 12.57
N ILE A 247 -5.98 -17.95 12.20
CA ILE A 247 -5.52 -17.58 10.85
C ILE A 247 -4.11 -18.14 10.57
N LEU A 248 -3.20 -18.05 11.54
CA LEU A 248 -1.85 -18.61 11.38
C LEU A 248 -1.89 -20.13 11.22
N GLN A 249 -2.80 -20.81 11.91
CA GLN A 249 -3.00 -22.25 11.78
C GLN A 249 -3.55 -22.66 10.42
N LYS A 250 -4.30 -21.83 9.71
CA LYS A 250 -4.86 -22.21 8.39
C LYS A 250 -3.76 -22.37 7.34
N GLY A 251 -3.68 -23.55 6.74
CA GLY A 251 -2.84 -23.86 5.59
C GLY A 251 -3.35 -23.17 4.33
N GLN A 252 -2.44 -22.70 3.48
CA GLN A 252 -2.78 -22.01 2.24
C GLN A 252 -2.53 -22.84 0.96
N GLY A 253 -1.74 -23.92 1.05
CA GLY A 253 -1.46 -24.81 -0.08
C GLY A 253 -2.43 -26.00 -0.10
N LEU A 254 -2.78 -26.49 -1.30
CA LEU A 254 -3.70 -27.63 -1.52
C LEU A 254 -3.42 -28.81 -0.58
N THR A 255 -2.18 -29.29 -0.56
CA THR A 255 -1.76 -30.41 0.28
C THR A 255 -1.89 -30.11 1.76
N THR A 256 -1.64 -28.86 2.19
CA THR A 256 -1.80 -28.46 3.59
C THR A 256 -3.27 -28.30 3.97
N CYS A 257 -4.11 -27.75 3.08
CA CYS A 257 -5.56 -27.64 3.30
C CYS A 257 -6.22 -29.04 3.39
N LEU A 258 -5.80 -29.98 2.55
CA LEU A 258 -6.28 -31.36 2.54
C LEU A 258 -5.81 -32.15 3.77
N LEU A 259 -4.52 -32.07 4.11
CA LEU A 259 -3.94 -32.84 5.21
C LEU A 259 -4.12 -32.21 6.60
N GLN A 260 -4.57 -30.96 6.69
CA GLN A 260 -4.96 -30.38 7.98
C GLN A 260 -6.23 -31.00 8.55
N LYS A 261 -7.11 -31.52 7.68
CA LYS A 261 -8.38 -32.13 8.11
C LYS A 261 -8.24 -33.62 8.47
N THR A 262 -7.08 -34.23 8.22
CA THR A 262 -6.83 -35.62 8.63
C THR A 262 -6.40 -35.69 10.09
N TRP A 263 -7.22 -36.37 10.91
CA TRP A 263 -7.24 -36.41 12.38
C TRP A 263 -5.93 -36.80 13.09
N PHE A 264 -4.96 -37.42 12.40
CA PHE A 264 -3.78 -38.01 13.04
C PHE A 264 -2.45 -37.27 12.81
N PHE A 265 -2.36 -36.34 11.85
CA PHE A 265 -1.11 -35.62 11.54
C PHE A 265 -1.35 -34.20 11.01
N GLY A 266 -2.11 -33.39 11.73
CA GLY A 266 -2.27 -31.97 11.41
C GLY A 266 -0.91 -31.26 11.42
N LYS A 267 -0.29 -31.10 10.24
CA LYS A 267 1.01 -30.43 10.12
C LYS A 267 0.84 -28.96 10.53
N LYS A 268 1.51 -28.57 11.62
CA LYS A 268 1.68 -27.16 11.99
C LYS A 268 2.18 -26.36 10.79
N THR A 269 1.51 -25.25 10.50
CA THR A 269 1.91 -24.37 9.39
C THR A 269 3.25 -23.69 9.71
N THR A 270 3.91 -23.12 8.68
CA THR A 270 5.11 -22.31 8.89
C THR A 270 4.84 -21.10 9.77
N SER A 271 3.67 -20.47 9.62
CA SER A 271 3.23 -19.35 10.45
C SER A 271 2.97 -19.75 11.91
N GLU A 272 2.39 -20.92 12.16
CA GLU A 272 2.22 -21.42 13.52
C GLU A 272 3.57 -21.73 14.18
N LYS A 273 4.47 -22.40 13.45
CA LYS A 273 5.82 -22.67 13.94
C LYS A 273 6.62 -21.39 14.21
N ALA A 274 6.36 -20.32 13.45
CA ALA A 274 7.00 -19.03 13.67
C ALA A 274 6.62 -18.43 15.04
N VAL A 275 5.38 -18.61 15.51
CA VAL A 275 4.97 -18.18 16.86
C VAL A 275 5.84 -18.83 17.94
N ASP A 276 6.05 -20.15 17.85
CA ASP A 276 6.88 -20.89 18.80
C ASP A 276 8.33 -20.37 18.80
N LYS A 277 8.89 -20.11 17.62
CA LYS A 277 10.27 -19.61 17.47
C LYS A 277 10.43 -18.15 17.92
N ILE A 278 9.48 -17.29 17.60
CA ILE A 278 9.47 -15.89 18.05
C ILE A 278 9.35 -15.84 19.57
N TYR A 279 8.45 -16.64 20.16
CA TYR A 279 8.32 -16.73 21.61
C TYR A 279 9.65 -17.12 22.28
N GLN A 280 10.31 -18.16 21.76
CA GLN A 280 11.62 -18.58 22.27
C GLN A 280 12.70 -17.51 22.07
N ALA A 281 12.69 -16.80 20.94
CA ALA A 281 13.65 -15.74 20.67
C ALA A 281 13.48 -14.61 21.69
N VAL A 282 12.28 -14.05 21.82
CA VAL A 282 11.97 -12.92 22.71
C VAL A 282 12.19 -13.27 24.19
N THR A 283 11.88 -14.50 24.60
CA THR A 283 12.08 -14.94 26.00
C THR A 283 13.53 -15.25 26.32
N LYS A 284 14.31 -15.78 25.38
CA LYS A 284 15.76 -16.03 25.56
C LYS A 284 16.61 -14.77 25.42
N SER A 285 16.14 -13.78 24.69
CA SER A 285 16.80 -12.48 24.54
C SER A 285 16.48 -11.50 25.65
N SER A 286 15.71 -11.89 26.67
CA SER A 286 15.56 -11.08 27.89
C SER A 286 16.89 -11.12 28.65
N PRO A 287 17.70 -10.05 28.64
CA PRO A 287 18.89 -10.02 29.45
C PRO A 287 18.41 -9.81 30.89
N TYR A 288 18.51 -10.83 31.73
CA TYR A 288 18.83 -10.53 33.12
C TYR A 288 20.22 -9.90 33.10
N TRP A 289 20.23 -8.56 33.16
CA TRP A 289 20.80 -7.80 34.27
C TRP A 289 19.91 -6.58 34.51
#